data_AF-A0A4Y2E4L8-F1
#
_entry.id   AF-A0A4Y2E4L8-F1
#
_cell.length_a   1.000
_cell.length_b   1.000
_cell.length_c   1.000
_cell.angle_alpha   90.00
_cell.angle_beta   90.00
_cell.angle_gamma   90.00
#
_symmetry.space_group_name_H-M   'P 1'
#
loop_
_entity.id
_entity.type
_entity.pdbx_description
1 polymer ?
#
loop_
_entity_poly.entity_id
_entity_poly.type
_entity_poly.pdbx_seq_one_letter_code
_entity_poly.pdbx_strand_id
1 'polypeptide(L)'
;MEKGLIVKAIAFDLAGSSTLWKELEITSKNNFFMQPLNCRKIWAFADPPHYLKLLRNHFLDTGLVLKDGTVLTINIFEEVFKKDRGEYKLCLKLKPNLLTVRGNERQKVSPAKTFFSATTAKALLLTGNQRVTEFFELVDSFFDIMNSSKLHPPSNKPLQAGYGLEKYFSQQEQILQNMKEEMNGIRVQGKKRPWPSLLHYFVVMV
;
A
#
# COMPACT_ATOMS: atom_id res chain seq x y z
N MET A 1 -31.85 -23.12 -1.14
CA MET A 1 -30.96 -23.84 -0.21
C MET A 1 -29.81 -22.92 0.19
N GLU A 2 -29.73 -22.56 1.47
CA GLU A 2 -28.50 -21.97 2.01
C GLU A 2 -27.39 -23.03 1.96
N LYS A 3 -26.25 -22.72 1.35
CA LYS A 3 -25.16 -23.68 1.12
C LYS A 3 -24.31 -23.99 2.37
N GLY A 4 -24.78 -23.66 3.58
CA GLY A 4 -24.04 -23.86 4.83
C GLY A 4 -22.76 -23.03 4.99
N LEU A 5 -22.37 -22.25 3.97
CA LEU A 5 -21.18 -21.40 3.99
C LEU A 5 -21.39 -20.17 4.87
N ILE A 6 -20.40 -19.87 5.71
CA ILE A 6 -20.41 -18.68 6.58
C ILE A 6 -19.50 -17.63 5.97
N VAL A 7 -20.08 -16.58 5.40
CA VAL A 7 -19.33 -15.42 4.92
C VAL A 7 -18.89 -14.57 6.11
N LYS A 8 -17.58 -14.36 6.25
CA LYS A 8 -16.98 -13.54 7.32
C LYS A 8 -16.52 -12.18 6.84
N ALA A 9 -16.15 -12.09 5.56
CA ALA A 9 -15.57 -10.91 4.96
C ALA A 9 -15.88 -10.85 3.47
N ILE A 10 -15.83 -9.65 2.91
CA ILE A 10 -15.92 -9.37 1.49
C ILE A 10 -14.79 -8.42 1.10
N ALA A 11 -14.19 -8.66 -0.06
CA ALA A 11 -13.16 -7.80 -0.63
C ALA A 11 -13.72 -7.05 -1.84
N PHE A 12 -13.48 -5.74 -1.88
CA PHE A 12 -13.93 -4.85 -2.93
C PHE A 12 -12.77 -4.39 -3.80
N ASP A 13 -13.01 -4.34 -5.11
CA ASP A 13 -12.16 -3.55 -6.00
C ASP A 13 -12.39 -2.05 -5.73
N LEU A 14 -11.33 -1.26 -5.79
CA LEU A 14 -11.39 0.17 -5.49
C LEU A 14 -12.10 0.96 -6.60
N ALA A 15 -12.13 0.41 -7.82
CA ALA A 15 -12.87 0.97 -8.94
C ALA A 15 -14.34 0.52 -8.89
N GLY A 16 -15.26 1.46 -8.61
CA GLY A 16 -16.71 1.25 -8.77
C GLY A 16 -17.48 0.82 -7.51
N SER A 17 -16.81 0.42 -6.43
CA SER A 17 -17.48 -0.03 -5.20
C SER A 17 -17.98 1.09 -4.28
N SER A 18 -17.74 2.36 -4.63
CA SER A 18 -18.02 3.51 -3.75
C SER A 18 -19.51 3.73 -3.50
N THR A 19 -20.39 3.36 -4.43
CA THR A 19 -21.85 3.43 -4.23
C THR A 19 -22.30 2.39 -3.21
N LEU A 20 -21.84 1.15 -3.36
CA LEU A 20 -22.17 0.06 -2.44
C LEU A 20 -21.63 0.31 -1.03
N TRP A 21 -20.45 0.93 -0.91
CA TRP A 21 -19.91 1.32 0.39
C TRP A 21 -20.79 2.33 1.11
N LYS A 22 -21.40 3.27 0.39
CA LYS A 22 -22.34 4.24 0.97
C LYS A 22 -23.63 3.55 1.41
N GLU A 23 -24.15 2.63 0.59
CA GLU A 23 -25.36 1.86 0.92
C GLU A 23 -25.17 0.96 2.14
N LEU A 24 -23.97 0.39 2.31
CA LEU A 24 -23.60 -0.44 3.45
C LEU A 24 -23.05 0.36 4.65
N GLU A 25 -23.05 1.69 4.56
CA GLU A 25 -22.52 2.60 5.59
C GLU A 25 -21.08 2.28 6.03
N ILE A 26 -20.27 1.79 5.07
CA ILE A 26 -18.86 1.51 5.28
C ILE A 26 -18.09 2.82 5.28
N THR A 27 -17.40 3.08 6.38
CA THR A 27 -16.60 4.28 6.61
C THR A 27 -15.26 3.94 7.22
N SER A 28 -14.36 4.93 7.32
CA SER A 28 -13.10 4.78 8.05
C SER A 28 -13.25 4.50 9.56
N LYS A 29 -14.46 4.56 10.11
CA LYS A 29 -14.72 4.20 11.52
C LYS A 29 -15.53 2.91 11.65
N ASN A 30 -16.17 2.48 10.58
CA ASN A 30 -17.03 1.31 10.54
C ASN A 30 -16.76 0.53 9.25
N ASN A 31 -15.97 -0.52 9.35
CA ASN A 31 -15.56 -1.39 8.23
C ASN A 31 -16.30 -2.74 8.23
N PHE A 32 -17.45 -2.83 8.89
CA PHE A 32 -18.32 -3.99 8.81
C PHE A 32 -19.79 -3.58 8.68
N PHE A 33 -20.59 -4.50 8.15
CA PHE A 33 -22.04 -4.41 8.15
C PHE A 33 -22.64 -5.71 8.70
N MET A 34 -23.91 -5.67 9.08
CA MET A 34 -24.60 -6.81 9.65
C MET A 34 -25.25 -7.63 8.55
N GLN A 35 -25.02 -8.95 8.55
CA GLN A 35 -25.69 -9.87 7.66
C GLN A 35 -27.20 -9.87 7.96
N PRO A 36 -28.08 -9.63 6.97
CA PRO A 36 -29.51 -9.44 7.20
C PRO A 36 -30.24 -10.62 7.86
N LEU A 37 -29.76 -11.85 7.64
CA LEU A 37 -30.47 -13.07 8.05
C LEU A 37 -30.10 -13.58 9.45
N ASN A 38 -28.90 -13.29 9.94
CA ASN A 38 -28.38 -13.91 11.16
C ASN A 38 -27.57 -12.94 12.04
N CYS A 39 -27.60 -11.64 11.73
CA CYS A 39 -26.94 -10.58 12.48
C CYS A 39 -25.44 -10.83 12.73
N ARG A 40 -24.75 -11.51 11.80
CA ARG A 40 -23.28 -11.68 11.87
C ARG A 40 -22.59 -10.49 11.23
N LYS A 41 -21.46 -10.08 11.80
CA LYS A 41 -20.60 -9.06 11.19
C LYS A 41 -19.93 -9.63 9.94
N ILE A 42 -20.04 -8.90 8.84
CA ILE A 42 -19.29 -9.13 7.61
C ILE A 42 -18.33 -7.95 7.45
N TRP A 43 -17.04 -8.24 7.48
CA TRP A 43 -15.98 -7.24 7.33
C TRP A 43 -15.78 -6.88 5.86
N ALA A 44 -15.75 -5.59 5.56
CA ALA A 44 -15.43 -5.05 4.25
C ALA A 44 -13.93 -4.78 4.17
N PHE A 45 -13.28 -5.28 3.12
CA PHE A 45 -11.88 -5.02 2.82
C PHE A 45 -11.72 -4.41 1.44
N ALA A 46 -10.65 -3.65 1.27
CA ALA A 46 -10.21 -3.12 -0.01
C ALA A 46 -9.04 -3.96 -0.54
N ASP A 47 -8.91 -4.08 -1.87
CA ASP A 47 -7.84 -4.87 -2.50
C ASP A 47 -6.43 -4.22 -2.35
N PRO A 48 -5.48 -4.85 -1.61
CA PRO A 48 -4.15 -4.26 -1.38
C PRO A 48 -3.31 -4.10 -2.66
N PRO A 49 -3.27 -5.05 -3.61
CA PRO A 49 -2.65 -4.86 -4.93
C PRO A 49 -3.18 -3.65 -5.69
N HIS A 50 -4.50 -3.42 -5.70
CA HIS A 50 -5.06 -2.23 -6.33
C HIS A 50 -4.57 -0.94 -5.66
N TYR A 51 -4.54 -0.91 -4.33
CA TYR A 51 -4.00 0.22 -3.57
C TYR A 51 -2.57 0.56 -3.98
N LEU A 52 -1.68 -0.44 -4.06
CA LEU A 52 -0.27 -0.21 -4.41
C LEU A 52 -0.11 0.38 -5.82
N LYS A 53 -0.95 -0.06 -6.78
CA LYS A 53 -0.97 0.49 -8.14
C LYS A 53 -1.40 1.95 -8.15
N LEU A 54 -2.45 2.31 -7.40
CA LEU A 54 -2.91 3.69 -7.29
C LEU A 54 -1.84 4.58 -6.68
N LEU A 55 -1.25 4.16 -5.55
CA LEU A 55 -0.17 4.90 -4.90
C LEU A 55 0.97 5.19 -5.88
N ARG A 56 1.39 4.17 -6.65
CA ARG A 56 2.42 4.32 -7.69
C ARG A 56 1.97 5.30 -8.77
N ASN A 57 0.76 5.16 -9.30
CA ASN A 57 0.28 6.00 -10.40
C ASN A 57 0.30 7.48 -10.00
N HIS A 58 -0.20 7.81 -8.81
CA HIS A 58 -0.21 9.19 -8.32
C HIS A 58 1.18 9.73 -8.01
N PHE A 59 2.06 8.90 -7.45
CA PHE A 59 3.47 9.26 -7.31
C PHE A 59 4.08 9.65 -8.66
N LEU A 60 3.86 8.83 -9.71
CA LEU A 60 4.44 9.09 -11.04
C LEU A 60 3.78 10.26 -11.78
N ASP A 61 2.48 10.47 -11.61
CA ASP A 61 1.73 11.49 -12.35
C ASP A 61 1.99 12.91 -11.82
N THR A 62 1.99 13.06 -10.50
CA THR A 62 2.02 14.38 -9.86
C THR A 62 3.01 14.48 -8.72
N GLY A 63 3.36 13.36 -8.08
CA GLY A 63 4.08 13.35 -6.81
C GLY A 63 3.14 13.31 -5.59
N LEU A 64 3.73 13.05 -4.44
CA LEU A 64 3.06 12.94 -3.14
C LEU A 64 3.63 13.98 -2.16
N VAL A 65 2.80 14.40 -1.21
CA VAL A 65 3.22 15.20 -0.06
C VAL A 65 2.92 14.37 1.18
N LEU A 66 3.96 14.02 1.94
CA LEU A 66 3.85 13.23 3.17
C LEU A 66 3.26 14.05 4.31
N LYS A 67 2.94 13.39 5.43
CA LYS A 67 2.30 14.02 6.60
C LYS A 67 3.12 15.19 7.18
N ASP A 68 4.44 15.13 7.06
CA ASP A 68 5.40 16.13 7.53
C ASP A 68 5.67 17.25 6.50
N GLY A 69 5.01 17.21 5.34
CA GLY A 69 5.21 18.15 4.25
C GLY A 69 6.31 17.77 3.26
N THR A 70 7.01 16.65 3.46
CA THR A 70 8.04 16.17 2.52
C THR A 70 7.43 15.90 1.15
N VAL A 71 8.00 16.53 0.12
CA VAL A 71 7.52 16.40 -1.26
C VAL A 71 8.30 15.29 -1.98
N LEU A 72 7.56 14.29 -2.43
CA LEU A 72 8.00 13.10 -3.15
C LEU A 72 7.67 13.28 -4.64
N THR A 73 8.69 13.43 -5.48
CA THR A 73 8.51 13.49 -6.94
C THR A 73 9.41 12.48 -7.62
N ILE A 74 9.15 12.24 -8.90
CA ILE A 74 9.94 11.34 -9.74
C ILE A 74 11.44 11.71 -9.80
N ASN A 75 11.77 12.99 -9.57
CA ASN A 75 13.12 13.53 -9.64
C ASN A 75 14.08 12.86 -8.63
N ILE A 76 13.57 12.34 -7.50
CA ILE A 76 14.39 11.61 -6.52
C ILE A 76 15.11 10.42 -7.16
N PHE A 77 14.51 9.80 -8.18
CA PHE A 77 15.08 8.65 -8.86
C PHE A 77 16.15 9.03 -9.88
N GLU A 78 16.14 10.26 -10.39
CA GLU A 78 17.23 10.74 -11.25
C GLU A 78 18.54 10.79 -10.46
N GLU A 79 18.49 11.19 -9.19
CA GLU A 79 19.65 11.17 -8.30
C GLU A 79 20.11 9.74 -7.98
N VAL A 80 19.16 8.82 -7.72
CA VAL A 80 19.48 7.41 -7.52
C VAL A 80 20.20 6.85 -8.76
N PHE A 81 19.71 7.10 -9.97
CA PHE A 81 20.38 6.62 -11.19
C PHE A 81 21.73 7.29 -11.47
N LYS A 82 21.95 8.52 -10.96
CA LYS A 82 23.26 9.18 -11.03
C LYS A 82 24.27 8.54 -10.07
N LYS A 83 23.83 8.08 -8.90
CA LYS A 83 24.70 7.52 -7.84
C LYS A 83 24.87 6.00 -7.93
N ASP A 84 23.83 5.26 -8.30
CA ASP A 84 23.82 3.78 -8.46
C ASP A 84 24.35 3.38 -9.86
N ARG A 85 25.64 3.69 -10.10
CA ARG A 85 26.35 3.41 -11.37
C ARG A 85 27.38 2.30 -11.18
N GLY A 86 27.62 1.53 -12.24
CA GLY A 86 28.60 0.45 -12.28
C GLY A 86 27.97 -0.94 -12.49
N GLU A 87 28.82 -1.97 -12.46
CA GLU A 87 28.41 -3.38 -12.59
C GLU A 87 27.66 -3.88 -11.35
N TYR A 88 28.04 -3.39 -10.16
CA TYR A 88 27.40 -3.72 -8.89
C TYR A 88 26.40 -2.63 -8.49
N LYS A 89 25.15 -2.80 -8.91
CA LYS A 89 24.05 -1.89 -8.56
C LYS A 89 23.30 -2.36 -7.32
N LEU A 90 22.91 -1.42 -6.47
CA LEU A 90 22.03 -1.68 -5.33
C LEU A 90 20.63 -2.07 -5.81
N CYS A 91 20.13 -1.46 -6.89
CA CYS A 91 18.78 -1.71 -7.39
C CYS A 91 18.73 -2.25 -8.82
N LEU A 92 19.10 -3.52 -9.01
CA LEU A 92 19.10 -4.19 -10.32
C LEU A 92 17.72 -4.21 -11.02
N LYS A 93 16.63 -4.20 -10.25
CA LYS A 93 15.26 -4.28 -10.77
C LYS A 93 14.66 -2.90 -11.07
N LEU A 94 15.19 -1.83 -10.49
CA LEU A 94 14.72 -0.48 -10.76
C LEU A 94 15.32 0.00 -12.08
N LYS A 95 14.46 0.14 -13.08
CA LYS A 95 14.83 0.55 -14.43
C LYS A 95 14.07 1.84 -14.80
N PRO A 96 14.62 2.70 -15.68
CA PRO A 96 13.94 3.93 -16.10
C PRO A 96 12.54 3.73 -16.68
N ASN A 97 12.25 2.55 -17.26
CA ASN A 97 10.91 2.22 -17.77
C ASN A 97 9.85 2.07 -16.66
N LEU A 98 10.24 1.79 -15.41
CA LEU A 98 9.31 1.76 -14.26
C LEU A 98 8.84 3.16 -13.87
N LEU A 99 9.54 4.21 -14.29
CA LEU A 99 9.16 5.61 -14.10
C LEU A 99 8.21 6.12 -15.18
N THR A 100 8.17 5.45 -16.34
CA THR A 100 7.41 5.89 -17.52
C THR A 100 6.23 4.97 -17.84
N VAL A 101 5.68 4.31 -16.82
CA VAL A 101 4.61 3.32 -16.99
C VAL A 101 3.32 3.96 -17.50
N ARG A 102 2.82 3.48 -18.65
CA ARG A 102 1.63 4.00 -19.36
C ARG A 102 0.68 2.88 -19.78
N GLY A 103 -0.58 3.23 -20.04
CA GLY A 103 -1.60 2.30 -20.56
C GLY A 103 -1.79 1.06 -19.69
N ASN A 104 -1.86 -0.12 -20.32
CA ASN A 104 -2.11 -1.40 -19.65
C ASN A 104 -1.03 -1.77 -18.61
N GLU A 105 0.20 -1.27 -18.75
CA GLU A 105 1.25 -1.51 -17.75
C GLU A 105 0.90 -0.85 -16.39
N ARG A 106 0.00 0.15 -16.36
CA ARG A 106 -0.50 0.72 -15.11
C ARG A 106 -1.36 -0.25 -14.29
N GLN A 107 -1.93 -1.26 -14.95
CA GLN A 107 -2.76 -2.27 -14.31
C GLN A 107 -1.97 -3.43 -13.71
N LYS A 108 -0.68 -3.56 -14.07
CA LYS A 108 0.19 -4.61 -13.53
C LYS A 108 0.67 -4.25 -12.13
N VAL A 109 0.55 -5.21 -11.22
CA VAL A 109 0.99 -5.08 -9.81
C VAL A 109 2.51 -5.25 -9.68
N SER A 110 3.11 -6.14 -10.49
CA SER A 110 4.54 -6.45 -10.41
C SER A 110 5.47 -5.21 -10.54
N PRO A 111 5.23 -4.27 -11.48
CA PRO A 111 5.94 -2.99 -11.51
C PRO A 111 5.79 -2.16 -10.23
N ALA A 112 4.59 -2.07 -9.66
CA ALA A 112 4.33 -1.30 -8.44
C ALA A 112 5.02 -1.94 -7.22
N LYS A 113 5.01 -3.27 -7.12
CA LYS A 113 5.73 -4.03 -6.07
C LYS A 113 7.24 -3.86 -6.17
N THR A 114 7.78 -3.84 -7.38
CA THR A 114 9.21 -3.57 -7.60
C THR A 114 9.56 -2.14 -7.21
N PHE A 115 8.69 -1.19 -7.55
CA PHE A 115 8.86 0.22 -7.27
C PHE A 115 8.93 0.51 -5.76
N PHE A 116 7.97 0.01 -4.98
CA PHE A 116 7.92 0.19 -3.51
C PHE A 116 8.61 -0.94 -2.73
N SER A 117 9.71 -1.50 -3.26
CA SER A 117 10.41 -2.60 -2.57
C SER A 117 11.43 -2.10 -1.55
N ALA A 118 11.74 -2.91 -0.52
CA ALA A 118 12.84 -2.62 0.41
C ALA A 118 14.19 -2.40 -0.30
N THR A 119 14.45 -3.08 -1.42
CA THR A 119 15.67 -2.83 -2.21
C THR A 119 15.66 -1.45 -2.85
N THR A 120 14.50 -0.97 -3.32
CA THR A 120 14.35 0.39 -3.84
C THR A 120 14.51 1.41 -2.72
N ALA A 121 13.97 1.16 -1.53
CA ALA A 121 14.17 2.01 -0.37
C ALA A 121 15.66 2.15 -0.01
N LYS A 122 16.40 1.04 0.03
CA LYS A 122 17.87 1.06 0.24
C LYS A 122 18.62 1.87 -0.81
N ALA A 123 18.18 1.86 -2.06
CA ALA A 123 18.78 2.68 -3.11
C ALA A 123 18.47 4.18 -2.91
N LEU A 124 17.29 4.51 -2.36
CA LEU A 124 16.91 5.88 -2.03
C LEU A 124 17.77 6.46 -0.89
N LEU A 125 18.38 5.65 -0.03
CA LEU A 125 19.38 6.12 0.95
C LEU A 125 20.55 6.86 0.28
N LEU A 126 20.91 6.51 -0.96
CA LEU A 126 21.96 7.21 -1.71
C LEU A 126 21.64 8.70 -1.93
N THR A 127 20.35 9.07 -1.95
CA THR A 127 19.93 10.48 -2.08
C THR A 127 20.17 11.29 -0.80
N GLY A 128 20.41 10.62 0.34
CA GLY A 128 20.46 11.25 1.66
C GLY A 128 19.07 11.59 2.23
N ASN A 129 18.00 11.26 1.51
CA ASN A 129 16.64 11.52 1.96
C ASN A 129 16.11 10.35 2.80
N GLN A 130 16.39 10.41 4.10
CA GLN A 130 15.96 9.38 5.06
C GLN A 130 14.44 9.22 5.08
N ARG A 131 13.69 10.33 5.03
CA ARG A 131 12.23 10.30 5.12
C ARG A 131 11.57 9.56 3.95
N VAL A 132 12.10 9.76 2.76
CA VAL A 132 11.67 9.05 1.55
C VAL A 132 11.95 7.56 1.67
N THR A 133 13.10 7.19 2.23
CA THR A 133 13.47 5.79 2.47
C THR A 133 12.47 5.14 3.43
N GLU A 134 12.22 5.76 4.59
CA GLU A 134 11.28 5.28 5.61
C GLU A 134 9.87 5.07 5.03
N PHE A 135 9.41 6.00 4.18
CA PHE A 135 8.11 5.85 3.51
C PHE A 135 8.06 4.62 2.61
N PHE A 136 9.09 4.37 1.79
CA PHE A 136 9.13 3.20 0.91
C PHE A 136 9.21 1.89 1.71
N GLU A 137 9.99 1.84 2.80
CA GLU A 137 10.06 0.67 3.69
C GLU A 137 8.74 0.41 4.39
N LEU A 138 8.02 1.46 4.82
CA LEU A 138 6.70 1.35 5.42
C LEU A 138 5.70 0.75 4.42
N VAL A 139 5.71 1.21 3.15
CA VAL A 139 4.84 0.69 2.10
C VAL A 139 5.15 -0.78 1.77
N ASP A 140 6.44 -1.16 1.63
CA ASP A 140 6.85 -2.56 1.40
C ASP A 140 6.38 -3.46 2.55
N SER A 141 6.62 -3.02 3.78
CA SER A 141 6.27 -3.74 5.01
C SER A 141 4.76 -3.92 5.14
N PHE A 142 3.99 -2.85 4.92
CA PHE A 142 2.53 -2.89 4.90
C PHE A 142 2.02 -3.88 3.84
N PHE A 143 2.57 -3.83 2.62
CA PHE A 143 2.15 -4.71 1.54
C PHE A 143 2.50 -6.19 1.81
N ASP A 144 3.64 -6.46 2.46
CA ASP A 144 4.03 -7.81 2.85
C ASP A 144 3.04 -8.41 3.88
N ILE A 145 2.51 -7.62 4.82
CA ILE A 145 1.48 -8.04 5.78
C ILE A 145 0.17 -8.33 5.05
N MET A 146 -0.32 -7.37 4.27
CA MET A 146 -1.63 -7.43 3.62
C MET A 146 -1.71 -8.48 2.50
N ASN A 147 -0.56 -8.86 1.93
CA ASN A 147 -0.45 -9.86 0.87
C ASN A 147 0.36 -11.09 1.32
N SER A 148 0.23 -11.43 2.61
CA SER A 148 0.77 -12.66 3.17
C SER A 148 0.10 -13.89 2.55
N SER A 149 0.90 -14.90 2.21
CA SER A 149 0.42 -16.16 1.61
C SER A 149 0.92 -17.41 2.35
N LYS A 150 1.73 -17.23 3.40
CA LYS A 150 2.39 -18.31 4.13
C LYS A 150 2.27 -18.04 5.62
N LEU A 151 1.94 -19.08 6.39
CA LEU A 151 1.94 -18.98 7.84
C LEU A 151 3.37 -18.65 8.34
N HIS A 152 4.37 -19.38 7.85
CA HIS A 152 5.77 -19.17 8.18
C HIS A 152 6.57 -18.78 6.92
N PRO A 153 6.95 -17.50 6.77
CA PRO A 153 7.70 -16.99 5.63
C PRO A 153 9.20 -17.23 5.83
N PRO A 154 10.02 -17.05 4.78
CA PRO A 154 11.48 -17.05 4.94
C PRO A 154 11.95 -15.93 5.88
N SER A 155 13.09 -16.15 6.54
CA SER A 155 13.64 -15.25 7.56
C SER A 155 13.92 -13.83 7.09
N ASN A 156 14.14 -13.63 5.79
CA ASN A 156 14.39 -12.32 5.20
C ASN A 156 13.11 -11.49 4.92
N LYS A 157 11.92 -12.09 5.07
CA LYS A 157 10.62 -11.41 4.93
C LYS A 157 9.65 -11.84 6.04
N PRO A 158 9.97 -11.55 7.31
CA PRO A 158 9.18 -12.01 8.46
C PRO A 158 7.76 -11.46 8.48
N LEU A 159 7.53 -10.29 7.89
CA LEU A 159 6.22 -9.64 7.84
C LEU A 159 5.23 -10.29 6.87
N GLN A 160 5.70 -11.18 5.98
CA GLN A 160 4.84 -12.03 5.15
C GLN A 160 4.27 -13.23 5.92
N ALA A 161 4.42 -13.27 7.24
CA ALA A 161 3.84 -14.31 8.06
C ALA A 161 2.33 -14.17 8.13
N GLY A 162 1.64 -15.24 8.52
CA GLY A 162 0.20 -15.15 8.81
C GLY A 162 -0.06 -14.04 9.83
N TYR A 163 -1.04 -13.19 9.56
CA TYR A 163 -1.42 -12.14 10.49
C TYR A 163 -1.93 -12.74 11.81
N GLY A 164 -1.49 -12.20 12.95
CA GLY A 164 -1.88 -12.69 14.28
C GLY A 164 -0.93 -13.73 14.88
N LEU A 165 0.16 -14.08 14.20
CA LEU A 165 1.18 -14.94 14.79
C LEU A 165 1.95 -14.19 15.89
N GLU A 166 1.92 -14.73 17.10
CA GLU A 166 2.45 -14.11 18.32
C GLU A 166 3.84 -13.47 18.14
N LYS A 167 4.76 -14.20 17.48
CA LYS A 167 6.13 -13.73 17.21
C LYS A 167 6.21 -12.41 16.44
N TYR A 168 5.25 -12.14 15.55
CA TYR A 168 5.27 -10.99 14.64
C TYR A 168 4.12 -10.01 14.88
N PHE A 169 3.13 -10.38 15.70
CA PHE A 169 1.87 -9.65 15.84
C PHE A 169 2.06 -8.20 16.27
N SER A 170 2.88 -7.94 17.30
CA SER A 170 3.19 -6.58 17.75
C SER A 170 3.80 -5.71 16.64
N GLN A 171 4.71 -6.30 15.85
CA GLN A 171 5.33 -5.58 14.73
C GLN A 171 4.33 -5.33 13.60
N GLN A 172 3.47 -6.30 13.29
CA GLN A 172 2.41 -6.16 12.29
C GLN A 172 1.46 -5.01 12.66
N GLU A 173 0.97 -4.98 13.91
CA GLU A 173 0.10 -3.93 14.42
C GLU A 173 0.74 -2.55 14.37
N GLN A 174 2.02 -2.45 14.76
CA GLN A 174 2.74 -1.18 14.68
C GLN A 174 2.85 -0.66 13.24
N ILE A 175 3.12 -1.52 12.27
CA ILE A 175 3.21 -1.14 10.85
C ILE A 175 1.86 -0.71 10.31
N LEU A 176 0.79 -1.45 10.64
CA LEU A 176 -0.57 -1.13 10.25
C LEU A 176 -1.00 0.24 10.81
N GLN A 177 -0.70 0.51 12.09
CA GLN A 177 -0.97 1.78 12.73
C GLN A 177 -0.14 2.94 12.13
N ASN A 178 1.16 2.73 11.93
CA ASN A 178 2.04 3.74 11.31
C ASN A 178 1.56 4.11 9.91
N MET A 179 1.17 3.11 9.12
CA MET A 179 0.65 3.31 7.77
C MET A 179 -0.70 4.06 7.81
N LYS A 180 -1.58 3.76 8.77
CA LYS A 180 -2.82 4.50 8.99
C LYS A 180 -2.59 5.98 9.26
N GLU A 181 -1.65 6.29 10.14
CA GLU A 181 -1.27 7.68 10.45
C GLU A 181 -0.63 8.39 9.26
N GLU A 182 0.24 7.70 8.52
CA GLU A 182 0.87 8.26 7.33
C GLU A 182 -0.16 8.62 6.25
N MET A 183 -1.10 7.71 6.01
CA MET A 183 -2.15 7.90 5.02
C MET A 183 -3.12 9.01 5.40
N ASN A 184 -3.38 9.23 6.69
CA ASN A 184 -4.17 10.38 7.19
C ASN A 184 -3.56 11.73 6.82
N GLY A 185 -2.23 11.82 6.72
CA GLY A 185 -1.53 13.04 6.36
C GLY A 185 -1.23 13.21 4.88
N ILE A 186 -1.22 12.12 4.09
CA ILE A 186 -0.72 12.16 2.71
C ILE A 186 -1.65 12.92 1.76
N ARG A 187 -1.05 13.69 0.85
CA ARG A 187 -1.77 14.43 -0.20
C ARG A 187 -1.12 14.22 -1.56
N VAL A 188 -1.93 14.31 -2.60
CA VAL A 188 -1.42 14.39 -3.98
C VAL A 188 -0.90 15.80 -4.20
N GLN A 189 0.31 15.93 -4.75
CA GLN A 189 0.90 17.23 -5.02
C GLN A 189 -0.03 18.09 -5.89
N GLY A 190 -0.18 19.36 -5.53
CA GLY A 190 -1.11 20.30 -6.18
C GLY A 190 -2.56 20.23 -5.70
N LYS A 191 -2.94 19.26 -4.85
CA LYS A 191 -4.29 19.20 -4.25
C LYS A 191 -4.28 19.68 -2.79
N LYS A 192 -5.18 20.62 -2.47
CA LYS A 192 -5.31 21.18 -1.11
C LYS A 192 -5.94 20.21 -0.11
N ARG A 193 -6.82 19.30 -0.55
CA ARG A 193 -7.51 18.35 0.33
C ARG A 193 -6.67 17.06 0.50
N PRO A 194 -6.68 16.45 1.70
CA PRO A 194 -6.19 15.09 1.91
C PRO A 194 -6.84 14.16 0.90
N TRP A 195 -6.10 13.14 0.48
CA TRP A 195 -6.50 12.32 -0.65
C TRP A 195 -7.77 11.50 -0.32
N PRO A 196 -8.97 11.89 -0.80
CA PRO A 196 -10.23 11.40 -0.21
C PRO A 196 -10.50 9.93 -0.54
N SER A 197 -10.01 9.46 -1.70
CA SER A 197 -10.11 8.08 -2.12
C SER A 197 -9.24 7.18 -1.27
N LEU A 198 -7.92 7.39 -1.25
CA LEU A 198 -7.02 6.46 -0.54
C LEU A 198 -7.27 6.40 0.96
N LEU A 199 -7.73 7.47 1.62
CA LEU A 199 -8.03 7.40 3.05
C LEU A 199 -9.23 6.51 3.35
N HIS A 200 -10.31 6.64 2.58
CA HIS A 200 -11.46 5.76 2.70
C HIS A 200 -11.10 4.32 2.34
N TYR A 201 -10.28 4.11 1.31
CA TYR A 201 -9.85 2.79 0.88
C TYR A 201 -8.86 2.12 1.85
N PHE A 202 -7.97 2.90 2.45
CA PHE A 202 -6.94 2.42 3.37
C PHE A 202 -7.51 2.03 4.72
N VAL A 203 -8.43 2.83 5.28
CA VAL A 203 -8.99 2.53 6.61
C VAL A 203 -10.02 1.39 6.57
N VAL A 204 -10.48 1.01 5.38
CA VAL A 204 -11.25 -0.24 5.18
C VAL A 204 -10.32 -1.46 5.06
N MET A 205 -9.01 -1.28 4.88
CA MET A 205 -8.03 -2.38 4.89
C MET A 205 -7.50 -2.71 6.29
N VAL A 206 -7.64 -1.80 7.27
CA VAL A 206 -7.06 -1.91 8.63
C VAL A 206 -8.06 -1.55 9.72
#